data_AF-A0AA48H9B7-F1
#
_entry.id   AF-A0AA48H9B7-F1
#
_cell.length_a   1.000
_cell.length_b   1.000
_cell.length_c   1.000
_cell.angle_alpha   90.00
_cell.angle_beta   90.00
_cell.angle_gamma   90.00
#
_symmetry.space_group_name_H-M   'P 1'
#
loop_
_entity.id
_entity.type
_entity.pdbx_description
1 polymer ?
#
loop_
_entity_poly.entity_id
_entity_poly.type
_entity_poly.pdbx_seq_one_letter_code
_entity_poly.pdbx_strand_id
1 'polypeptide(L)' 'MGRMARTLGADLDDAELRGDLPPEMRDDMLSACTGCADPTGCAHWLSRRSEAEAAPGFCRNRDILQALAAE' A
#
# COMPACT_ATOMS: atom_id res chain seq x y z
N MET A 1 -3.41 -4.86 3.42
CA MET A 1 -2.26 -4.29 2.68
C MET A 1 -2.41 -4.49 1.17
N GLY A 2 -2.41 -5.71 0.62
CA GLY A 2 -2.46 -5.95 -0.84
C GLY A 2 -3.61 -5.27 -1.62
N ARG A 3 -4.81 -5.12 -1.04
CA ARG A 3 -5.90 -4.37 -1.68
C ARG A 3 -5.57 -2.88 -1.87
N MET A 4 -4.89 -2.27 -0.90
CA MET A 4 -4.46 -0.86 -0.99
C MET A 4 -3.43 -0.69 -2.10
N ALA A 5 -2.43 -1.56 -2.19
CA ALA A 5 -1.42 -1.50 -3.26
C ALA A 5 -2.05 -1.56 -4.66
N ARG A 6 -2.92 -2.55 -4.90
CA ARG A 6 -3.64 -2.67 -6.18
C ARG A 6 -4.51 -1.46 -6.50
N THR A 7 -5.21 -0.91 -5.51
CA THR A 7 -6.02 0.31 -5.72
C THR A 7 -5.15 1.51 -6.11
N LEU A 8 -3.88 1.54 -5.72
CA LEU A 8 -2.93 2.59 -6.10
C LEU A 8 -2.12 2.26 -7.36
N GLY A 9 -2.33 1.11 -7.99
CA GLY A 9 -1.55 0.66 -9.14
C GLY A 9 -0.17 0.08 -8.78
N ALA A 10 0.15 -0.11 -7.50
CA ALA A 10 1.37 -0.78 -7.09
C ALA A 10 1.20 -2.31 -7.13
N ASP A 11 2.01 -2.99 -7.94
CA ASP A 11 2.15 -4.45 -7.94
C ASP A 11 3.32 -4.86 -7.04
N LEU A 12 3.00 -5.41 -5.87
CA LEU A 12 4.01 -5.79 -4.87
C LEU A 12 4.76 -7.04 -5.29
N ASP A 13 4.11 -7.96 -5.98
CA ASP A 13 4.71 -9.23 -6.35
C ASP A 13 5.71 -8.98 -7.51
N ASP A 14 5.37 -8.09 -8.45
CA ASP A 14 6.31 -7.60 -9.46
C ASP A 14 7.48 -6.82 -8.82
N ALA A 15 7.20 -5.90 -7.90
CA ALA A 15 8.24 -5.15 -7.20
C ALA A 15 9.22 -6.04 -6.43
N GLU A 16 8.75 -7.14 -5.82
CA GLU A 16 9.61 -8.15 -5.19
C GLU A 16 10.48 -8.87 -6.23
N LEU A 17 9.92 -9.26 -7.37
CA LEU A 17 10.65 -9.95 -8.44
C LEU A 17 11.73 -9.05 -9.06
N ARG A 18 11.48 -7.74 -9.18
CA ARG A 18 12.45 -6.76 -9.67
C ARG A 18 13.51 -6.37 -8.62
N GLY A 19 13.23 -6.64 -7.35
CA GLY A 19 14.09 -6.29 -6.22
C GLY A 19 13.85 -4.89 -5.64
N ASP A 20 12.83 -4.19 -6.12
CA ASP A 20 12.42 -2.86 -5.64
C ASP A 20 11.72 -2.94 -4.27
N LEU A 21 11.14 -4.10 -3.96
CA LEU A 21 10.53 -4.41 -2.66
C LEU A 21 11.25 -5.61 -2.02
N PRO A 22 12.27 -5.38 -1.17
CA PRO A 22 12.90 -6.45 -0.41
C PRO A 22 11.91 -7.12 0.56
N PRO A 23 12.07 -8.43 0.87
CA PRO A 23 11.19 -9.13 1.81
C PRO A 23 11.08 -8.45 3.18
N GLU A 24 12.20 -7.96 3.71
CA GLU A 24 12.24 -7.22 4.99
C GLU A 24 11.41 -5.93 4.95
N MET A 25 11.43 -5.22 3.81
CA MET A 25 10.63 -4.01 3.63
C MET A 25 9.14 -4.35 3.53
N ARG A 26 8.78 -5.48 2.91
CA ARG A 26 7.39 -5.94 2.88
C ARG A 26 6.86 -6.28 4.28
N ASP A 27 7.67 -6.91 5.11
CA ASP A 27 7.31 -7.21 6.50
C ASP A 27 7.12 -5.93 7.34
N ASP A 28 7.98 -4.93 7.15
CA ASP A 28 7.83 -3.62 7.77
C ASP A 28 6.54 -2.92 7.30
N MET A 29 6.23 -2.98 6.00
CA MET A 29 4.98 -2.45 5.43
C MET A 29 3.75 -3.16 6.01
N LEU A 30 3.80 -4.48 6.19
CA LEU A 30 2.72 -5.25 6.80
C LEU A 30 2.52 -4.84 8.26
N SER A 31 3.60 -4.72 9.03
CA SER A 31 3.58 -4.28 10.41
C SER A 31 3.04 -2.84 10.57
N ALA A 32 3.44 -1.93 9.68
CA ALA A 32 2.91 -0.57 9.65
C ALA A 32 1.43 -0.53 9.23
N CYS A 33 1.01 -1.40 8.32
CA CYS A 33 -0.38 -1.49 7.86
C CYS A 33 -1.31 -2.00 8.97
N THR A 34 -0.91 -3.02 9.74
CA THR A 34 -1.72 -3.59 10.82
C THR A 34 -1.73 -2.70 12.06
N GLY A 35 -0.64 -1.97 12.32
CA GLY A 35 -0.55 -0.96 13.38
C GLY A 35 -1.01 0.45 12.98
N CYS A 36 -1.88 0.56 11.97
CA CYS A 36 -2.45 1.82 11.49
C CYS A 36 -3.47 2.39 12.51
N ALA A 37 -3.52 3.72 12.63
CA ALA A 37 -4.43 4.41 13.55
C ALA A 37 -5.91 4.36 13.14
N ASP A 38 -6.23 4.07 11.88
CA ASP A 38 -7.61 4.05 11.38
C ASP A 38 -7.87 2.90 10.37
N PRO A 39 -7.99 1.65 10.87
CA PRO A 39 -8.34 0.50 10.02
C PRO A 39 -9.77 0.60 9.45
N THR A 40 -10.71 1.21 10.18
CA THR A 40 -12.10 1.35 9.73
C THR A 40 -12.21 2.36 8.58
N GLY A 41 -11.55 3.51 8.70
CA GLY A 41 -11.44 4.51 7.64
C GLY A 41 -10.73 3.95 6.41
N CYS A 42 -9.69 3.13 6.60
CA CYS A 42 -9.03 2.41 5.51
C CYS A 42 -10.01 1.51 4.74
N ALA A 43 -10.75 0.66 5.46
CA ALA A 43 -11.72 -0.25 4.84
C ALA A 43 -12.83 0.50 4.10
N HIS A 44 -13.34 1.58 4.70
CA HIS A 44 -14.36 2.42 4.10
C HIS A 44 -13.87 3.20 2.87
N TRP A 45 -12.62 3.67 2.90
CA TRP A 45 -12.00 4.31 1.74
C TRP A 45 -11.83 3.29 0.59
N LEU A 46 -11.35 2.08 0.89
CA LEU A 46 -11.18 1.00 -0.08
C LEU A 46 -12.51 0.43 -0.60
N SER A 47 -13.60 0.51 0.15
CA SER A 47 -14.91 0.01 -0.34
C SER A 47 -15.50 0.91 -1.44
N ARG A 48 -15.08 2.19 -1.48
CA ARG A 48 -15.59 3.19 -2.43
C ARG A 48 -14.68 3.39 -3.65
N ARG A 49 -13.55 2.68 -3.73
CA ARG A 49 -12.52 2.90 -4.75
C ARG A 49 -12.03 1.57 -5.31
N SER A 50 -12.13 1.43 -6.63
CA SER A 50 -11.38 0.42 -7.38
C SER A 50 -9.95 0.89 -7.60
N GLU A 51 -9.78 2.16 -7.96
CA GLU A 51 -8.52 2.82 -8.33
C GLU A 51 -8.41 4.21 -7.67
N ALA A 52 -7.18 4.64 -7.41
CA ALA A 52 -6.85 5.95 -6.87
C ALA A 52 -5.40 6.32 -7.17
N GLU A 53 -5.13 7.61 -7.39
CA GLU A 53 -3.77 8.12 -7.66
C GLU A 53 -2.91 8.28 -6.39
N ALA A 54 -3.55 8.32 -5.21
CA ALA A 54 -2.88 8.53 -3.94
C ALA A 54 -3.61 7.86 -2.77
N ALA A 55 -2.84 7.37 -1.81
CA ALA A 55 -3.37 6.80 -0.58
C ALA A 55 -3.95 7.90 0.33
N PRO A 56 -4.90 7.58 1.22
CA PRO A 56 -5.39 8.55 2.18
C PRO A 56 -4.28 9.03 3.13
N GLY A 57 -4.41 10.25 3.65
CA GLY A 57 -3.35 10.89 4.45
C GLY A 57 -2.95 10.15 5.73
N PHE A 58 -3.81 9.27 6.25
CA PHE A 58 -3.52 8.43 7.42
C PHE A 58 -2.81 7.10 7.07
N CYS A 59 -2.67 6.77 5.78
CA CYS A 59 -2.01 5.53 5.37
C CYS A 59 -0.51 5.62 5.64
N ARG A 60 -0.02 4.79 6.56
CA ARG A 60 1.41 4.76 6.94
C ARG A 60 2.33 4.33 5.78
N ASN A 61 1.81 3.59 4.81
CA ASN A 61 2.56 3.13 3.65
C ASN A 61 2.35 4.01 2.42
N ARG A 62 1.71 5.19 2.56
CA ARG A 62 1.37 6.04 1.41
C ARG A 62 2.58 6.30 0.51
N ASP A 63 3.67 6.76 1.09
CA ASP A 63 4.81 7.25 0.32
C ASP A 63 5.55 6.10 -0.39
N ILE A 64 5.67 4.95 0.27
CA ILE A 64 6.26 3.73 -0.33
C ILE A 64 5.37 3.20 -1.46
N LEU A 65 4.05 3.11 -1.23
CA LEU A 65 3.13 2.65 -2.28
C LEU A 65 3.08 3.62 -3.47
N GLN A 66 3.22 4.92 -3.23
CA GLN A 66 3.31 5.92 -4.29
C GLN A 66 4.58 5.72 -5.13
N ALA A 67 5.72 5.45 -4.49
CA ALA A 67 6.98 5.18 -5.19
C ALA A 67 6.88 3.91 -6.04
N LEU A 68 6.34 2.82 -5.49
CA LEU A 68 6.15 1.56 -6.22
C LEU A 68 5.14 1.65 -7.37
N ALA A 69 4.18 2.58 -7.31
CA ALA A 69 3.17 2.77 -8.35
C ALA A 69 3.64 3.69 -9.50
N ALA A 70 4.72 4.45 -9.31
CA ALA A 70 5.24 5.39 -10.30
C ALA A 70 6.20 4.74 -11.31
N GLU A 71 6.42 3.43 -11.19
CA GLU A 71 7.39 2.62 -11.95
C GLU A 71 6.73 1.86 -13.11
#